data_AF-A0A926GRN6-F1
#
_entry.id   AF-A0A926GRN6-F1
#
_cell.length_a   1.000
_cell.length_b   1.000
_cell.length_c   1.000
_cell.angle_alpha   90.00
_cell.angle_beta   90.00
_cell.angle_gamma   90.00
#
_symmetry.space_group_name_H-M   'P 1'
#
loop_
_entity.id
_entity.type
_entity.pdbx_description
1 polymer ?
#
loop_
_entity_poly.entity_id
_entity_poly.type
_entity_poly.pdbx_seq_one_letter_code
_entity_poly.pdbx_strand_id
1 'polypeptide(L)'
;MLGYRLGMTMAEWACRSLMGLGQTWHIEDGGPVPSLENDFKDPVRALPDLWGLHEAENTYWLIEAKGGNVRKNRLTEGWEQLEEGTKVLHAYAHRRVLCGASVQPQGDLFVTIDHDHHPGQSALLVNGKSAPAPSSPEDHLDESDDALLATARAQMLLYLAPALRASFPAADCRPDRGPLLPPPVC
;
A
#
# COMPACT_ATOMS: atom_id res chain seq x y z
N MET A 1 -9.79 -7.65 -7.27
CA MET A 1 -8.87 -6.58 -7.72
C MET A 1 -8.93 -5.32 -6.87
N LEU A 2 -10.11 -4.72 -6.59
CA LEU A 2 -10.18 -3.47 -5.81
C LEU A 2 -9.56 -3.57 -4.41
N GLY A 3 -9.92 -4.61 -3.65
CA GLY A 3 -9.37 -4.83 -2.31
C GLY A 3 -7.85 -4.98 -2.32
N TYR A 4 -7.30 -5.78 -3.23
CA TYR A 4 -5.85 -5.93 -3.39
C TYR A 4 -5.15 -4.59 -3.65
N ARG A 5 -5.64 -3.80 -4.63
CA ARG A 5 -5.08 -2.48 -4.93
C ARG A 5 -5.15 -1.53 -3.74
N LEU A 6 -6.27 -1.51 -3.02
CA LEU A 6 -6.42 -0.72 -1.79
C LEU A 6 -5.37 -1.14 -0.75
N GLY A 7 -5.22 -2.44 -0.50
CA GLY A 7 -4.21 -2.97 0.42
C GLY A 7 -2.81 -2.49 0.06
N MET A 8 -2.40 -2.72 -1.19
CA MET A 8 -1.08 -2.33 -1.72
C MET A 8 -0.85 -0.82 -1.60
N THR A 9 -1.84 -0.01 -1.99
CA THR A 9 -1.78 1.45 -1.89
C THR A 9 -1.61 1.90 -0.43
N MET A 10 -2.37 1.34 0.51
CA MET A 10 -2.26 1.73 1.91
C MET A 10 -0.96 1.22 2.55
N ALA A 11 -0.43 0.07 2.12
CA ALA A 11 0.86 -0.43 2.56
C ALA A 11 2.01 0.49 2.10
N GLU A 12 2.02 0.90 0.84
CA GLU A 12 2.99 1.85 0.29
C GLU A 12 2.92 3.21 1.02
N TRP A 13 1.71 3.74 1.22
CA TRP A 13 1.51 4.98 1.97
C TRP A 13 2.03 4.86 3.41
N ALA A 14 1.66 3.79 4.13
CA ALA A 14 2.08 3.57 5.51
C ALA A 14 3.60 3.50 5.61
N CYS A 15 4.23 2.66 4.78
CA CYS A 15 5.67 2.46 4.83
C CYS A 15 6.42 3.76 4.49
N ARG A 16 6.02 4.48 3.44
CA ARG A 16 6.75 5.67 2.98
C ARG A 16 6.46 6.92 3.79
N SER A 17 5.19 7.19 4.04
CA SER A 17 4.75 8.47 4.59
C SER A 17 4.77 8.47 6.12
N LEU A 18 4.48 7.33 6.76
CA LEU A 18 4.44 7.25 8.22
C LEU A 18 5.73 6.68 8.81
N MET A 19 6.36 5.71 8.13
CA MET A 19 7.44 4.92 8.70
C MET A 19 8.81 5.20 8.08
N GLY A 20 8.90 6.10 7.10
CA GLY A 20 10.17 6.55 6.51
C GLY A 20 10.85 5.55 5.56
N LEU A 21 10.16 4.48 5.14
CA LEU A 21 10.67 3.56 4.14
C LEU A 21 10.83 4.29 2.79
N GLY A 22 11.87 3.90 2.04
CA GLY A 22 12.04 4.35 0.66
C GLY A 22 11.05 3.68 -0.31
N GLN A 23 11.49 3.47 -1.55
CA GLN A 23 10.71 2.71 -2.52
C GLN A 23 10.50 1.26 -2.06
N THR A 24 9.33 0.69 -2.40
CA THR A 24 9.06 -0.74 -2.26
C THR A 24 9.03 -1.44 -3.62
N TRP A 25 9.24 -2.76 -3.60
CA TRP A 25 9.21 -3.64 -4.75
C TRP A 25 8.40 -4.89 -4.45
N HIS A 26 7.81 -5.49 -5.48
CA HIS A 26 7.12 -6.76 -5.34
C HIS A 26 8.11 -7.87 -4.95
N ILE A 27 7.74 -8.72 -4.00
CA ILE A 27 8.61 -9.82 -3.56
C ILE A 27 8.89 -10.78 -4.71
N GLU A 28 7.89 -11.01 -5.58
CA GLU A 28 7.93 -11.95 -6.70
C GLU A 28 8.90 -11.52 -7.80
N ASP A 29 9.40 -10.28 -7.76
CA ASP A 29 10.46 -9.82 -8.67
C ASP A 29 11.85 -10.37 -8.31
N GLY A 30 11.98 -11.06 -7.16
CA GLY A 30 13.22 -11.74 -6.73
C GLY A 30 13.69 -11.38 -5.32
N GLY A 31 12.94 -10.56 -4.61
CA GLY A 31 13.27 -10.12 -3.25
C GLY A 31 14.56 -9.28 -3.13
N PRO A 32 15.00 -8.99 -1.90
CA PRO A 32 16.11 -8.07 -1.62
C PRO A 32 17.51 -8.59 -1.95
N VAL A 33 17.67 -9.91 -2.08
CA VAL A 33 18.98 -10.58 -2.09
C VAL A 33 19.10 -11.45 -3.34
N PRO A 34 20.02 -11.15 -4.29
CA PRO A 34 20.13 -11.89 -5.54
C PRO A 34 20.36 -13.40 -5.38
N SER A 35 21.09 -13.82 -4.35
CA SER A 35 21.34 -15.25 -4.10
C SER A 35 20.10 -16.03 -3.61
N LEU A 36 19.03 -15.32 -3.20
CA LEU A 36 17.76 -15.90 -2.73
C LEU A 36 16.64 -15.74 -3.78
N GLU A 37 16.94 -15.22 -4.98
CA GLU A 37 15.95 -14.87 -6.00
C GLU A 37 14.98 -16.02 -6.32
N ASN A 38 15.51 -17.24 -6.45
CA ASN A 38 14.69 -18.42 -6.76
C ASN A 38 13.76 -18.81 -5.60
N ASP A 39 14.15 -18.58 -4.35
CA ASP A 39 13.30 -18.87 -3.18
C ASP A 39 12.14 -17.87 -3.10
N PHE A 40 12.36 -16.61 -3.49
CA PHE A 40 11.31 -15.59 -3.54
C PHE A 40 10.38 -15.72 -4.76
N LYS A 41 10.83 -16.40 -5.82
CA LYS A 41 10.04 -16.69 -7.01
C LYS A 41 9.32 -18.04 -6.97
N ASP A 42 9.46 -18.80 -5.88
CA ASP A 42 8.80 -20.09 -5.72
C ASP A 42 7.27 -19.91 -5.59
N PRO A 43 6.47 -20.32 -6.60
CA PRO A 43 5.03 -20.08 -6.62
C PRO A 43 4.27 -20.95 -5.60
N VAL A 44 4.94 -21.91 -4.96
CA VAL A 44 4.33 -22.78 -3.93
C VAL A 44 4.36 -22.10 -2.56
N ARG A 45 5.26 -21.13 -2.36
CA ARG A 45 5.39 -20.40 -1.09
C ARG A 45 4.38 -19.26 -1.03
N ALA A 46 3.68 -19.16 0.09
CA ALA A 46 2.85 -18.01 0.39
C ALA A 46 3.75 -16.89 0.95
N LEU A 47 4.34 -16.10 0.08
CA LEU A 47 5.27 -15.03 0.43
C LEU A 47 4.53 -13.69 0.67
N PRO A 48 5.18 -12.73 1.36
CA PRO A 48 4.58 -11.41 1.60
C PRO A 48 4.58 -10.57 0.31
N ASP A 49 3.62 -9.67 0.11
CA ASP A 49 3.47 -8.94 -1.17
C ASP A 49 4.70 -8.13 -1.61
N LEU A 50 5.37 -7.46 -0.67
CA LEU A 50 6.35 -6.40 -0.93
C LEU A 50 7.61 -6.55 -0.08
N TRP A 51 8.69 -5.91 -0.54
CA TRP A 51 9.87 -5.63 0.26
C TRP A 51 10.42 -4.22 0.01
N GLY A 52 11.26 -3.74 0.93
CA GLY A 52 12.04 -2.51 0.76
C GLY A 52 13.31 -2.49 1.63
N LEU A 53 14.19 -1.52 1.38
CA LEU A 53 15.35 -1.23 2.23
C LEU A 53 15.12 0.08 2.97
N HIS A 54 15.16 0.05 4.30
CA HIS A 54 15.07 1.26 5.11
C HIS A 54 16.47 1.84 5.31
N GLU A 55 16.83 2.85 4.50
CA GLU A 55 18.19 3.42 4.43
C GLU A 55 18.74 3.85 5.80
N ALA A 56 17.94 4.55 6.61
CA ALA A 56 18.41 5.05 7.92
C ALA A 56 18.67 3.91 8.94
N GLU A 57 18.05 2.75 8.74
CA GLU A 57 18.24 1.57 9.59
C GLU A 57 19.15 0.51 8.95
N ASN A 58 19.50 0.70 7.68
CA ASN A 58 20.18 -0.27 6.84
C ASN A 58 19.62 -1.71 7.00
N THR A 59 18.28 -1.82 6.99
CA THR A 59 17.56 -3.06 7.33
C THR A 59 16.46 -3.32 6.29
N TYR A 60 16.31 -4.59 5.88
CA TYR A 60 15.25 -4.98 4.94
C TYR A 60 13.89 -5.03 5.61
N TRP A 61 12.85 -4.66 4.90
CA TRP A 61 11.47 -4.74 5.39
C TRP A 61 10.69 -5.69 4.50
N LEU A 62 10.04 -6.67 5.12
CA LEU A 62 9.04 -7.55 4.50
C LEU A 62 7.66 -6.98 4.81
N ILE A 63 6.85 -6.79 3.78
CA ILE A 63 5.60 -6.04 3.88
C ILE A 63 4.48 -6.86 3.26
N GLU A 64 3.43 -7.09 4.03
CA GLU A 64 2.23 -7.78 3.56
C GLU A 64 1.03 -6.82 3.54
N ALA A 65 0.24 -6.87 2.47
CA ALA A 65 -0.85 -5.95 2.23
C ALA A 65 -2.20 -6.68 2.09
N LYS A 66 -3.02 -6.61 3.14
CA LYS A 66 -4.40 -7.10 3.11
C LYS A 66 -5.36 -5.98 2.76
N GLY A 67 -6.22 -6.21 1.76
CA GLY A 67 -7.29 -5.26 1.46
C GLY A 67 -8.65 -5.88 1.14
N GLY A 68 -9.71 -5.10 1.38
CA GLY A 68 -11.11 -5.51 1.23
C GLY A 68 -11.77 -5.75 2.59
N ASN A 69 -12.49 -6.86 2.77
CA ASN A 69 -13.04 -7.24 4.08
C ASN A 69 -11.93 -7.85 4.94
N VAL A 70 -11.13 -6.97 5.55
CA VAL A 70 -10.00 -7.36 6.40
C VAL A 70 -10.49 -7.63 7.81
N ARG A 71 -10.65 -8.91 8.13
CA ARG A 71 -10.98 -9.41 9.47
C ARG A 71 -9.79 -10.16 10.05
N LYS A 72 -9.91 -10.59 11.31
CA LYS A 72 -8.85 -11.30 12.05
C LYS A 72 -8.20 -12.43 11.25
N ASN A 73 -8.98 -13.28 10.59
CA ASN A 73 -8.45 -14.41 9.81
C ASN A 73 -7.52 -13.95 8.67
N ARG A 74 -7.88 -12.89 7.94
CA ARG A 74 -7.03 -12.33 6.88
C ARG A 74 -5.74 -11.73 7.42
N LEU A 75 -5.79 -11.12 8.60
CA LEU A 75 -4.59 -10.61 9.26
C LEU A 75 -3.70 -11.77 9.72
N THR A 76 -4.28 -12.86 10.21
CA THR A 76 -3.54 -14.09 10.54
C THR A 76 -2.86 -14.69 9.31
N GLU A 77 -3.58 -14.83 8.19
CA GLU A 77 -2.99 -15.26 6.90
C GLU A 77 -1.82 -14.35 6.47
N GLY A 78 -1.98 -13.03 6.66
CA GLY A 78 -0.90 -12.08 6.34
C GLY A 78 0.34 -12.24 7.22
N TRP A 79 0.15 -12.50 8.51
CA TRP A 79 1.24 -12.83 9.41
C TRP A 79 1.94 -14.14 9.02
N GLU A 80 1.19 -15.16 8.59
CA GLU A 80 1.76 -16.41 8.10
C GLU A 80 2.64 -16.18 6.86
N GLN A 81 2.24 -15.30 5.93
CA GLN A 81 3.08 -14.94 4.78
C GLN A 81 4.36 -14.20 5.19
N LEU A 82 4.28 -13.29 6.15
CA LEU A 82 5.47 -12.61 6.69
C LEU A 82 6.42 -13.61 7.35
N GLU A 83 5.91 -14.62 8.06
CA GLU A 83 6.71 -15.71 8.62
C GLU A 83 7.37 -16.57 7.52
N GLU A 84 6.67 -16.85 6.41
CA GLU A 84 7.28 -17.54 5.27
C GLU A 84 8.41 -16.73 4.63
N GLY A 85 8.21 -15.42 4.44
CA GLY A 85 9.27 -14.52 3.97
C GLY A 85 10.47 -14.47 4.93
N THR A 86 10.19 -14.52 6.24
CA THR A 86 11.22 -14.57 7.30
C THR A 86 12.08 -15.83 7.19
N LYS A 87 11.49 -16.98 6.84
CA LYS A 87 12.26 -18.22 6.62
C LYS A 87 13.22 -18.08 5.44
N VAL A 88 12.82 -17.41 4.38
CA VAL A 88 13.71 -17.14 3.22
C VAL A 88 14.82 -16.17 3.62
N LEU A 89 14.46 -15.05 4.27
CA LEU A 89 15.38 -13.98 4.63
C LEU A 89 16.09 -14.18 5.98
N HIS A 90 16.03 -15.38 6.57
CA HIS A 90 16.45 -15.68 7.95
C HIS A 90 17.89 -15.27 8.31
N ALA A 91 18.80 -15.25 7.32
CA ALA A 91 20.19 -14.89 7.51
C ALA A 91 20.45 -13.37 7.52
N TYR A 92 19.44 -12.55 7.20
CA TYR A 92 19.55 -11.11 7.08
C TYR A 92 18.65 -10.43 8.10
N ALA A 93 19.13 -9.35 8.72
CA ALA A 93 18.31 -8.54 9.60
C ALA A 93 17.15 -7.93 8.80
N HIS A 94 15.93 -8.09 9.30
CA HIS A 94 14.75 -7.54 8.66
C HIS A 94 13.64 -7.22 9.66
N ARG A 95 12.71 -6.39 9.22
CA ARG A 95 11.45 -6.09 9.92
C ARG A 95 10.26 -6.62 9.15
N ARG A 96 9.17 -6.86 9.86
CA ARG A 96 7.90 -7.27 9.28
C ARG A 96 6.86 -6.20 9.50
N VAL A 97 6.09 -5.91 8.45
CA VAL A 97 5.00 -4.95 8.47
C VAL A 97 3.78 -5.58 7.82
N LEU A 98 2.67 -5.64 8.55
CA LEU A 98 1.38 -6.06 8.05
C LEU A 98 0.46 -4.83 7.97
N CYS A 99 0.02 -4.51 6.75
CA CYS A 99 -0.96 -3.45 6.52
C CYS A 99 -2.31 -4.05 6.10
N GLY A 100 -3.35 -3.80 6.89
CA GLY A 100 -4.73 -4.15 6.59
C GLY A 100 -5.56 -2.91 6.23
N ALA A 101 -6.25 -2.92 5.09
CA ALA A 101 -7.09 -1.80 4.65
C ALA A 101 -8.51 -2.25 4.28
N SER A 102 -9.53 -1.61 4.85
CA SER A 102 -10.93 -1.92 4.57
C SER A 102 -11.78 -0.66 4.44
N VAL A 103 -12.74 -0.67 3.52
CA VAL A 103 -13.73 0.40 3.37
C VAL A 103 -15.08 -0.13 3.83
N GLN A 104 -15.71 0.55 4.78
CA GLN A 104 -17.06 0.21 5.24
C GLN A 104 -18.11 0.64 4.20
N PRO A 105 -19.33 0.05 4.23
CA PRO A 105 -20.41 0.44 3.31
C PRO A 105 -20.74 1.94 3.29
N GLN A 106 -20.50 2.63 4.41
CA GLN A 106 -20.71 4.07 4.59
C GLN A 106 -19.62 4.93 3.95
N GLY A 107 -18.54 4.33 3.46
CA GLY A 107 -17.41 5.00 2.82
C GLY A 107 -16.19 5.22 3.72
N ASP A 108 -16.28 4.86 5.00
CA ASP A 108 -15.18 5.03 5.96
C ASP A 108 -14.02 4.07 5.67
N LEU A 109 -12.80 4.59 5.61
CA LEU A 109 -11.56 3.83 5.44
C LEU A 109 -10.95 3.49 6.80
N PHE A 110 -10.72 2.21 7.05
CA PHE A 110 -10.01 1.69 8.22
C PHE A 110 -8.69 1.08 7.78
N VAL A 111 -7.61 1.49 8.46
CA VAL A 111 -6.26 0.97 8.25
C VAL A 111 -5.73 0.44 9.57
N THR A 112 -5.22 -0.78 9.54
CA THR A 112 -4.47 -1.41 10.63
C THR A 112 -3.03 -1.58 10.17
N ILE A 113 -2.08 -1.12 10.98
CA ILE A 113 -0.65 -1.31 10.75
C ILE A 113 -0.13 -2.06 11.97
N ASP A 114 0.38 -3.26 11.74
CA ASP A 114 1.04 -4.08 12.74
C ASP A 114 2.49 -4.28 12.27
N HIS A 115 3.45 -4.04 13.15
CA HIS A 115 4.87 -4.13 12.81
C HIS A 115 5.67 -4.55 14.03
N ASP A 116 6.85 -5.13 13.80
CA ASP A 116 7.76 -5.47 14.89
C ASP A 116 8.11 -4.20 15.70
N HIS A 117 7.79 -4.18 16.99
CA HIS A 117 8.20 -3.10 17.90
C HIS A 117 9.69 -3.23 18.20
N HIS A 118 10.46 -2.17 17.98
CA HIS A 118 11.82 -2.09 18.51
C HIS A 118 11.79 -1.83 20.02
N PRO A 119 12.38 -2.69 20.87
CA PRO A 119 12.65 -2.33 22.25
C PRO A 119 13.68 -1.19 22.27
N GLY A 120 13.28 0.01 22.71
CA GLY A 120 14.19 1.13 22.96
C GLY A 120 14.28 2.20 21.87
N GLN A 121 13.53 2.08 20.76
CA GLN A 121 13.34 3.21 19.83
C GLN A 121 11.89 3.67 19.90
N SER A 122 11.70 4.91 20.38
CA SER A 122 10.42 5.61 20.27
C SER A 122 10.01 5.64 18.80
N ALA A 123 8.71 5.51 18.52
CA ALA A 123 8.16 5.71 17.17
C ALA A 123 8.86 6.91 16.54
N LEU A 124 9.50 6.68 15.40
CA LEU A 124 10.42 7.62 14.77
C LEU A 124 9.82 9.03 14.83
N LEU A 125 10.38 9.89 15.68
CA LEU A 125 10.19 11.32 15.53
C LEU A 125 10.74 11.63 14.15
N VAL A 126 9.87 12.09 13.26
CA VAL A 126 10.23 12.63 11.95
C VAL A 126 11.15 13.83 12.20
N ASN A 127 12.45 13.54 12.37
CA ASN A 127 13.45 14.57 12.58
C ASN A 127 13.76 15.15 11.20
N GLY A 128 13.21 16.34 10.98
CA GLY A 128 13.24 17.11 9.73
C GLY A 128 14.63 17.34 9.13
N LYS A 129 15.11 16.36 8.35
CA LYS A 129 16.13 16.58 7.33
C LYS A 129 15.72 15.85 6.06
N SER A 130 15.03 16.57 5.21
CA SER A 130 14.73 16.20 3.84
C SER A 130 16.04 15.99 3.05
N ALA A 131 16.13 14.87 2.35
CA ALA A 131 16.96 14.77 1.17
C ALA A 131 16.37 15.71 0.10
N PRO A 132 17.19 16.33 -0.78
CA PRO A 132 16.67 17.29 -1.75
C PRO A 132 15.90 16.55 -2.85
N ALA A 133 14.57 16.53 -2.72
CA ALA A 133 13.63 16.15 -3.76
C ALA A 133 13.06 17.42 -4.42
N PRO A 134 12.74 17.38 -5.73
CA PRO A 134 12.34 18.56 -6.49
C PRO A 134 11.06 19.17 -5.88
N SER A 135 11.12 20.47 -5.56
CA SER A 135 10.07 21.31 -4.93
C SER A 135 8.73 20.60 -4.72
N SER A 136 8.64 19.90 -3.59
CA SER A 136 7.48 19.12 -3.17
C SER A 136 6.64 20.00 -2.24
N PRO A 137 5.29 19.90 -2.23
CA PRO A 137 4.39 20.68 -1.36
C PRO A 137 4.60 20.48 0.16
N GLU A 138 5.63 19.72 0.54
CA GLU A 138 6.09 19.45 1.91
C GLU A 138 6.81 20.65 2.55
N ASP A 139 7.18 21.68 1.76
CA ASP A 139 7.88 22.89 2.24
C ASP A 139 7.02 23.78 3.19
N HIS A 140 5.75 23.45 3.43
CA HIS A 140 4.82 24.26 4.26
C HIS A 140 4.24 23.50 5.47
N LEU A 141 4.79 22.33 5.82
CA LEU A 141 4.26 21.48 6.89
C LEU A 141 4.42 22.04 8.31
N ASP A 142 5.28 23.05 8.49
CA ASP A 142 5.58 23.65 9.80
C ASP A 142 4.62 24.80 10.20
N GLU A 143 3.63 25.14 9.35
CA GLU A 143 2.80 26.34 9.55
C GLU A 143 1.58 26.13 10.47
N SER A 144 1.01 24.92 10.58
CA SER A 144 -0.19 24.62 11.40
C SER A 144 -0.59 23.13 11.40
N ASP A 145 -1.21 22.64 12.47
CA ASP A 145 -1.88 21.32 12.53
C ASP A 145 -2.89 21.14 11.38
N ASP A 146 -3.56 22.21 10.94
CA ASP A 146 -4.49 22.18 9.81
C ASP A 146 -3.77 22.00 8.46
N ALA A 147 -2.55 22.56 8.32
CA ALA A 147 -1.73 22.39 7.13
C ALA A 147 -1.19 20.96 7.04
N LEU A 148 -0.82 20.38 8.19
CA LEU A 148 -0.44 18.97 8.30
C LEU A 148 -1.62 18.05 7.94
N LEU A 149 -2.81 18.33 8.46
CA LEU A 149 -4.02 17.57 8.17
C LEU A 149 -4.45 17.72 6.70
N ALA A 150 -4.29 18.90 6.12
CA ALA A 150 -4.58 19.17 4.71
C ALA A 150 -3.59 18.43 3.80
N THR A 151 -2.30 18.41 4.14
CA THR A 151 -1.30 17.66 3.37
C THR A 151 -1.47 16.16 3.51
N ALA A 152 -1.73 15.66 4.73
CA ALA A 152 -2.07 14.25 4.94
C ALA A 152 -3.32 13.85 4.15
N ARG A 153 -4.35 14.71 4.13
CA ARG A 153 -5.53 14.52 3.27
C ARG A 153 -5.17 14.57 1.79
N ALA A 154 -4.38 15.53 1.34
CA ALA A 154 -3.98 15.66 -0.06
C ALA A 154 -3.17 14.44 -0.54
N GLN A 155 -2.26 13.94 0.29
CA GLN A 155 -1.50 12.72 0.07
C GLN A 155 -2.43 11.50 0.04
N MET A 156 -3.29 11.32 1.05
CA MET A 156 -4.29 10.24 1.04
C MET A 156 -5.22 10.32 -0.18
N LEU A 157 -5.63 11.52 -0.61
CA LEU A 157 -6.46 11.75 -1.79
C LEU A 157 -5.72 11.49 -3.09
N LEU A 158 -4.42 11.77 -3.16
CA LEU A 158 -3.54 11.42 -4.28
C LEU A 158 -3.50 9.90 -4.47
N TYR A 159 -3.55 9.14 -3.38
CA TYR A 159 -3.58 7.67 -3.39
C TYR A 159 -4.99 7.08 -3.57
N LEU A 160 -6.05 7.76 -3.11
CA LEU A 160 -7.46 7.36 -3.29
C LEU A 160 -7.99 7.63 -4.71
N ALA A 161 -7.54 8.68 -5.38
CA ALA A 161 -8.04 9.05 -6.71
C ALA A 161 -7.78 7.98 -7.79
N PRO A 162 -6.60 7.32 -7.87
CA PRO A 162 -6.37 6.19 -8.78
C PRO A 162 -7.24 4.97 -8.46
N ALA A 163 -7.48 4.69 -7.17
CA ALA A 163 -8.32 3.57 -6.73
C ALA A 163 -9.80 3.78 -7.10
N LEU A 164 -10.30 5.01 -6.98
CA LEU A 164 -11.68 5.38 -7.34
C LEU A 164 -11.89 5.48 -8.85
N ARG A 165 -10.91 5.95 -9.63
CA ARG A 165 -11.03 6.07 -11.10
C ARG A 165 -11.12 4.73 -11.82
N ALA A 166 -10.66 3.64 -11.19
CA ALA A 166 -10.87 2.27 -11.65
C ALA A 166 -12.25 1.68 -11.26
N SER A 167 -13.05 2.40 -10.47
CA SER A 167 -14.37 1.98 -9.98
C SER A 167 -15.53 2.48 -10.85
N PHE A 168 -15.27 3.40 -11.78
CA PHE A 168 -16.20 3.83 -12.81
C PHE A 168 -15.58 3.55 -14.17
N PRO A 169 -15.90 2.44 -14.86
CA PRO A 169 -15.72 2.43 -16.30
C PRO A 169 -16.54 3.60 -16.84
N ALA A 170 -15.95 4.44 -17.69
CA ALA A 170 -16.68 5.46 -18.41
C ALA A 170 -17.92 4.78 -19.00
N ALA A 171 -19.10 5.15 -18.50
CA ALA A 171 -20.34 4.70 -19.10
C ALA A 171 -20.28 5.16 -20.55
N ASP A 172 -20.13 4.19 -21.45
CA ASP A 172 -20.16 4.39 -22.89
C ASP A 172 -21.59 4.83 -23.20
N CYS A 173 -21.85 6.15 -23.13
CA CYS A 173 -23.11 6.76 -23.53
C CYS A 173 -23.21 6.66 -25.06
N ARG A 174 -23.53 5.46 -25.56
CA ARG A 174 -24.11 5.32 -26.90
C ARG A 174 -25.58 5.71 -26.79
N PRO A 175 -26.08 6.63 -27.64
CA PRO A 175 -27.50 6.91 -27.70
C PRO A 175 -28.23 5.67 -28.22
N ASP A 176 -29.16 5.21 -27.40
CA ASP A 176 -30.09 4.11 -27.67
C ASP A 176 -30.86 4.40 -28.96
N ARG A 177 -30.57 3.66 -30.04
CA ARG A 177 -31.43 3.66 -31.24
C ARG A 177 -32.58 2.71 -30.96
N GLY A 178 -33.67 3.27 -30.47
CA GLY A 178 -34.96 2.59 -30.34
C GLY A 178 -35.46 2.01 -31.68
N PRO A 179 -36.44 1.08 -31.63
CA PRO A 179 -36.84 0.30 -32.79
C PRO A 179 -37.57 1.16 -33.83
N LEU A 180 -37.19 0.97 -35.10
CA LEU A 180 -37.82 1.58 -36.28
C LEU A 180 -39.29 1.12 -36.39
N LEU A 181 -40.23 2.05 -36.18
CA LEU A 181 -41.63 1.89 -36.62
C LEU A 181 -41.70 2.02 -38.16
N PRO A 182 -42.51 1.22 -38.86
CA PRO A 182 -42.71 1.39 -40.30
C PRO A 182 -43.56 2.64 -40.61
N PRO A 183 -43.37 3.29 -41.77
CA PRO A 183 -44.08 4.51 -42.12
C PRO A 183 -45.56 4.24 -42.48
N PRO A 184 -46.45 5.24 -42.30
CA PRO A 184 -47.84 5.13 -42.73
C PRO A 184 -47.96 5.24 -44.24
N VAL A 185 -48.91 4.48 -44.78
CA VAL A 185 -49.34 4.52 -46.19
C VAL A 185 -50.24 5.74 -46.38
N CYS A 186 -49.85 6.65 -47.29
CA CYS A 186 -50.70 7.59 -48.02
C CYS A 186 -50.09 7.79 -49.40
#